data_AF-A0AAV7PAH2-F1
#
_entry.id   AF-A0AAV7PAH2-F1
#
_cell.length_a   1.000
_cell.length_b   1.000
_cell.length_c   1.000
_cell.angle_alpha   90.00
_cell.angle_beta   90.00
_cell.angle_gamma   90.00
#
_symmetry.space_group_name_H-M   'P 1'
#
loop_
_entity.id
_entity.type
_entity.pdbx_description
1 polymer ?
#
loop_
_entity_poly.entity_id
_entity_poly.type
_entity_poly.pdbx_seq_one_letter_code
_entity_poly.pdbx_strand_id
1 'polypeptide(L)'
;MAALGNALTLLLLCLGLRIPEFCCFSPGDSSEGLSGEASAEQITGMQLEFEHSLTLARKLLAETRALIHVYIMDRLRVLGESFRIYSAYLEVIAEREKSQSHSSIGLGLSIVRLDLRDLRHHIHLQMSIAHIPLQVSAPLRIPEHILHPSSSWKAQVQALSTLRHLEQCLGRVVREFTFLRASVPRDLSGAVQG
;
A
#
# COMPACT_ATOMS: atom_id res chain seq x y z
N MET A 1 -32.55 2.18 -8.46
CA MET A 1 -31.93 2.43 -7.14
C MET A 1 -31.29 1.15 -6.56
N ALA A 2 -30.36 0.51 -7.29
CA ALA A 2 -29.60 -0.68 -6.84
C ALA A 2 -28.08 -0.42 -6.83
N ALA A 3 -27.68 0.85 -6.92
CA ALA A 3 -26.29 1.30 -6.95
C ALA A 3 -25.58 1.21 -5.58
N LEU A 4 -26.31 0.90 -4.50
CA LEU A 4 -25.71 0.72 -3.16
C LEU A 4 -25.19 -0.71 -2.89
N GLY A 5 -25.61 -1.72 -3.68
CA GLY A 5 -25.21 -3.12 -3.44
C GLY A 5 -23.75 -3.42 -3.82
N ASN A 6 -23.28 -2.90 -4.95
CA ASN A 6 -21.97 -3.28 -5.50
C ASN A 6 -20.79 -2.58 -4.83
N ALA A 7 -20.98 -1.39 -4.26
CA ALA A 7 -19.93 -0.73 -3.48
C ALA A 7 -19.64 -1.48 -2.17
N LEU A 8 -20.65 -2.15 -1.59
CA LEU A 8 -20.51 -2.96 -0.39
C LEU A 8 -19.69 -4.24 -0.66
N THR A 9 -19.88 -4.88 -1.81
CA THR A 9 -19.15 -6.08 -2.23
C THR A 9 -17.67 -5.78 -2.52
N LEU A 10 -17.39 -4.61 -3.10
CA LEU A 10 -16.02 -4.14 -3.34
C LEU A 10 -15.29 -3.79 -2.03
N LEU A 11 -16.01 -3.37 -0.99
CA LEU A 11 -15.45 -3.11 0.35
C LEU A 11 -15.14 -4.41 1.12
N LEU A 12 -15.90 -5.48 0.90
CA LEU A 12 -15.76 -6.77 1.60
C LEU A 12 -14.58 -7.61 1.07
N LEU A 13 -14.28 -7.54 -0.22
CA LEU A 13 -13.12 -8.21 -0.82
C LEU A 13 -11.78 -7.55 -0.47
N CYS A 14 -11.78 -6.24 -0.16
CA CYS A 14 -10.59 -5.54 0.34
C CYS A 14 -10.20 -5.93 1.79
N LEU A 15 -11.01 -6.72 2.51
CA LEU A 15 -10.83 -7.02 3.94
C LEU A 15 -10.46 -8.47 4.28
N GLY A 16 -10.17 -9.34 3.30
CA GLY A 16 -9.71 -10.71 3.56
C GLY A 16 -10.76 -11.62 4.24
N LEU A 17 -12.05 -11.36 4.02
CA LEU A 17 -13.14 -12.17 4.56
C LEU A 17 -13.34 -13.44 3.71
N ARG A 18 -13.09 -14.59 4.34
CA ARG A 18 -13.48 -15.93 3.87
C ARG A 18 -15.01 -15.93 3.73
N ILE A 19 -15.52 -16.18 2.54
CA ILE A 19 -16.97 -16.25 2.26
C ILE A 19 -17.53 -17.50 2.94
N PRO A 20 -18.44 -17.41 3.94
CA PRO A 20 -19.34 -18.50 4.24
C PRO A 20 -20.48 -18.47 3.21
N GLU A 21 -20.94 -19.67 2.87
CA GLU A 21 -21.98 -20.05 1.91
C GLU A 21 -22.98 -18.94 1.49
N PHE A 22 -23.05 -18.70 0.18
CA PHE A 22 -24.22 -18.06 -0.43
C PHE A 22 -25.41 -19.01 -0.31
N CYS A 23 -26.18 -18.87 0.77
CA CYS A 23 -27.58 -19.26 0.78
C CYS A 23 -28.43 -18.00 0.90
N CYS A 24 -29.21 -17.72 -0.15
CA CYS A 24 -30.56 -17.19 -0.08
C CYS A 24 -31.16 -17.15 -1.50
N PHE A 25 -31.33 -18.32 -2.11
CA PHE A 25 -32.45 -18.50 -3.04
C PHE A 25 -33.58 -19.04 -2.16
N SER A 26 -34.49 -18.17 -1.71
CA SER A 26 -35.79 -18.64 -1.22
C SER A 26 -36.64 -18.93 -2.45
N PRO A 27 -36.99 -20.20 -2.73
CA PRO A 27 -38.08 -20.47 -3.66
C PRO A 27 -39.34 -20.06 -2.91
N GLY A 28 -39.89 -18.90 -3.27
CA GLY A 28 -41.21 -18.51 -2.80
C GLY A 28 -42.21 -19.56 -3.25
N ASP A 29 -42.87 -20.21 -2.29
CA ASP A 29 -44.00 -21.10 -2.51
C ASP A 29 -45.05 -20.42 -3.39
N SER A 30 -45.21 -20.95 -4.60
CA SER A 30 -46.40 -20.74 -5.43
C SER A 30 -46.48 -21.92 -6.39
N SER A 31 -47.15 -22.98 -5.93
CA SER A 31 -47.63 -24.04 -6.80
C SER A 31 -48.69 -23.46 -7.73
N GLU A 32 -48.40 -23.36 -9.02
CA GLU A 32 -49.40 -23.51 -10.08
C GLU A 32 -48.69 -23.83 -11.38
N GLY A 33 -49.13 -24.94 -12.00
CA GLY A 33 -48.36 -25.68 -12.98
C GLY A 33 -48.15 -24.94 -14.30
N LEU A 34 -46.89 -24.85 -14.72
CA LEU A 34 -46.50 -24.77 -16.11
C LEU A 34 -45.29 -25.70 -16.30
N SER A 35 -45.57 -26.88 -16.86
CA SER A 35 -44.58 -27.80 -17.43
C SER A 35 -43.95 -27.14 -18.66
N GLY A 36 -43.05 -26.19 -18.43
CA GLY A 36 -42.13 -25.68 -19.44
C GLY A 36 -40.83 -26.44 -19.30
N GLU A 37 -40.70 -27.56 -20.00
CA GLU A 37 -39.38 -28.14 -20.26
C GLU A 37 -38.57 -27.04 -20.96
N ALA A 38 -37.61 -26.44 -20.26
CA ALA A 38 -36.71 -25.46 -20.84
C ALA A 38 -36.09 -26.12 -22.08
N SER A 39 -36.26 -25.51 -23.26
CA SER A 39 -35.80 -26.14 -24.49
C SER A 39 -34.28 -26.34 -24.40
N ALA A 40 -33.76 -27.41 -24.99
CA ALA A 40 -32.32 -27.68 -24.99
C ALA A 40 -31.49 -26.49 -25.51
N GLU A 41 -32.09 -25.66 -26.39
CA GLU A 41 -31.50 -24.41 -26.88
C GLU A 41 -31.37 -23.35 -25.79
N GLN A 42 -32.35 -23.21 -24.89
CA GLN A 42 -32.29 -22.28 -23.76
C GLN A 42 -31.20 -22.66 -22.76
N ILE A 43 -31.07 -23.96 -22.45
CA ILE A 43 -30.03 -24.47 -21.54
C ILE A 43 -28.65 -24.22 -22.14
N THR A 44 -28.47 -24.52 -23.43
CA THR A 44 -27.19 -24.32 -24.13
C THR A 44 -26.83 -22.83 -24.23
N GLY A 45 -27.82 -21.97 -24.51
CA GLY A 45 -27.63 -20.52 -24.50
C GLY A 45 -27.19 -19.99 -23.14
N MET A 46 -27.81 -20.45 -22.05
CA MET A 46 -27.41 -20.05 -20.70
C MET A 46 -26.00 -20.54 -20.33
N GLN A 47 -25.64 -21.77 -20.70
CA GLN A 47 -24.29 -22.29 -20.47
C GLN A 47 -23.22 -21.44 -21.18
N LEU A 48 -23.47 -21.03 -22.42
CA LEU A 48 -22.57 -20.16 -23.17
C LEU A 48 -22.41 -18.79 -22.48
N GLU A 49 -23.52 -18.17 -22.03
CA GLU A 49 -23.49 -16.90 -21.30
C GLU A 49 -22.73 -17.01 -19.97
N PHE A 50 -22.84 -18.14 -19.27
CA PHE A 50 -22.05 -18.39 -18.06
C PHE A 50 -20.55 -18.52 -18.37
N GLU A 51 -20.16 -19.21 -19.43
CA GLU A 51 -18.75 -19.32 -19.84
C GLU A 51 -18.16 -17.96 -20.23
N HIS A 52 -18.93 -17.13 -20.95
CA HIS A 52 -18.54 -15.75 -21.25
C HIS A 52 -18.36 -14.92 -19.96
N SER A 53 -19.33 -15.01 -19.05
CA SER A 53 -19.29 -14.29 -17.77
C SER A 53 -18.11 -14.71 -16.90
N LEU A 54 -17.83 -16.02 -16.83
CA LEU A 54 -16.70 -16.58 -16.08
C LEU A 54 -15.35 -16.14 -16.68
N THR A 55 -15.24 -16.16 -18.00
CA THR A 55 -14.04 -15.68 -18.72
C THR A 55 -13.79 -14.20 -18.41
N LEU A 56 -14.83 -13.37 -18.48
CA LEU A 56 -14.73 -11.96 -18.14
C LEU A 56 -14.36 -11.74 -16.66
N ALA A 57 -15.00 -12.45 -15.74
CA ALA A 57 -14.71 -12.34 -14.31
C ALA A 57 -13.25 -12.69 -13.99
N ARG A 58 -12.72 -13.76 -14.60
CA ARG A 58 -11.29 -14.14 -14.46
C ARG A 58 -10.36 -13.08 -15.02
N LYS A 59 -10.68 -12.52 -16.19
CA LYS A 59 -9.90 -11.42 -16.79
C LYS A 59 -9.88 -10.19 -15.87
N LEU A 60 -11.04 -9.74 -15.40
CA LEU A 60 -11.15 -8.60 -14.49
C LEU A 60 -10.39 -8.84 -13.18
N LEU A 61 -10.45 -10.05 -12.63
CA LEU A 61 -9.67 -10.41 -11.44
C LEU A 61 -8.16 -10.31 -11.70
N ALA A 62 -7.67 -10.81 -12.84
CA ALA A 62 -6.26 -10.73 -13.19
C ALA A 62 -5.79 -9.28 -13.38
N GLU A 63 -6.56 -8.47 -14.10
CA GLU A 63 -6.28 -7.05 -14.32
C GLU A 63 -6.29 -6.27 -13.00
N THR A 64 -7.28 -6.50 -12.14
CA THR A 64 -7.38 -5.86 -10.82
C THR A 64 -6.17 -6.21 -9.95
N ARG A 65 -5.73 -7.48 -9.95
CA ARG A 65 -4.53 -7.91 -9.21
C ARG A 65 -3.26 -7.21 -9.74
N ALA A 66 -3.13 -7.08 -11.06
CA ALA A 66 -2.01 -6.36 -11.66
C ALA A 66 -2.00 -4.87 -11.24
N LEU A 67 -3.16 -4.21 -11.25
CA LEU A 67 -3.30 -2.82 -10.81
C LEU A 67 -2.97 -2.64 -9.32
N ILE A 68 -3.44 -3.55 -8.47
CA ILE A 68 -3.11 -3.55 -7.03
C ILE A 68 -1.58 -3.63 -6.86
N HIS A 69 -0.91 -4.52 -7.59
CA HIS A 69 0.55 -4.65 -7.52
C HIS A 69 1.25 -3.34 -7.92
N VAL A 70 0.84 -2.71 -9.03
CA VAL A 70 1.38 -1.41 -9.46
C VAL A 70 1.18 -0.35 -8.39
N TYR A 71 -0.01 -0.28 -7.78
CA TYR A 71 -0.32 0.72 -6.76
C TYR A 71 0.50 0.53 -5.48
N ILE A 72 0.65 -0.72 -5.02
CA ILE A 72 1.51 -1.05 -3.87
C ILE A 72 2.94 -0.56 -4.10
N MET A 73 3.46 -0.79 -5.30
CA MET A 73 4.84 -0.48 -5.66
C MET A 73 5.08 1.02 -5.79
N ASP A 74 4.12 1.76 -6.35
CA ASP A 74 4.18 3.22 -6.37
C ASP A 74 4.21 3.82 -4.96
N ARG A 75 3.46 3.22 -4.03
CA ARG A 75 3.46 3.64 -2.62
C ARG A 75 4.81 3.38 -1.96
N LEU A 76 5.41 2.21 -2.18
CA LEU A 76 6.75 1.91 -1.68
C LEU A 76 7.78 2.92 -2.19
N ARG A 77 7.71 3.27 -3.48
CA ARG A 77 8.56 4.31 -4.09
C ARG A 77 8.40 5.67 -3.39
N VAL A 78 7.16 6.12 -3.19
CA VAL A 78 6.86 7.38 -2.50
C VAL A 78 7.37 7.38 -1.05
N LEU A 79 7.27 6.25 -0.35
CA LEU A 79 7.81 6.10 1.01
C LEU A 79 9.34 6.17 1.01
N GLY A 80 10.00 5.45 0.10
CA GLY A 80 11.46 5.49 -0.03
C GLY A 80 11.99 6.90 -0.29
N GLU A 81 11.31 7.65 -1.15
CA GLU A 81 11.63 9.06 -1.42
C GLU A 81 11.40 9.96 -0.21
N SER A 82 10.30 9.75 0.52
CA SER A 82 10.03 10.48 1.77
C SER A 82 11.15 10.28 2.79
N PHE A 83 11.66 9.06 2.95
CA PHE A 83 12.78 8.79 3.85
C PHE A 83 14.07 9.45 3.38
N ARG A 84 14.33 9.50 2.08
CA ARG A 84 15.48 10.24 1.54
C ARG A 84 15.42 11.72 1.92
N ILE A 85 14.25 12.35 1.81
CA ILE A 85 14.03 13.75 2.18
C ILE A 85 14.27 13.95 3.67
N TYR A 86 13.63 13.15 4.53
CA TYR A 86 13.79 13.27 5.98
C TYR A 86 15.22 12.98 6.44
N SER A 87 15.92 11.99 5.87
CA SER A 87 17.33 11.74 6.19
C SER A 87 18.21 12.98 5.96
N ALA A 88 17.98 13.72 4.87
CA ALA A 88 18.72 14.93 4.58
C ALA A 88 18.36 16.08 5.52
N TYR A 89 17.09 16.23 5.89
CA TYR A 89 16.68 17.23 6.89
C TYR A 89 17.30 16.94 8.26
N LEU A 90 17.28 15.68 8.69
CA LEU A 90 17.89 15.26 9.95
C LEU A 90 19.40 15.46 9.95
N GLU A 91 20.08 15.28 8.81
CA GLU A 91 21.51 15.58 8.69
C GLU A 91 21.80 17.07 8.95
N VAL A 92 21.07 17.96 8.26
CA VAL A 92 21.23 19.42 8.46
C VAL A 92 20.95 19.83 9.91
N ILE A 93 19.89 19.28 10.51
CA ILE A 93 19.54 19.57 11.90
C ILE A 93 20.63 19.02 12.84
N ALA A 94 21.09 17.79 12.64
CA ALA A 94 22.11 17.17 13.49
C ALA A 94 23.45 17.93 13.44
N GLU A 95 23.90 18.37 12.26
CA GLU A 95 25.14 19.16 12.15
C GLU A 95 25.04 20.52 12.87
N ARG A 96 23.86 21.14 12.85
CA ARG A 96 23.62 22.37 13.61
C ARG A 96 23.68 22.12 15.12
N GLU A 97 23.06 21.06 15.59
CA GLU A 97 23.03 20.71 17.02
C GLU A 97 24.44 20.38 17.54
N LYS A 98 25.28 19.69 16.75
CA LYS A 98 26.69 19.43 17.11
C LYS A 98 27.47 20.72 17.40
N SER A 99 27.15 21.81 16.70
CA SER A 99 27.81 23.09 16.84
C SER A 99 27.36 23.86 18.09
N GLN A 100 26.22 23.51 18.69
CA GLN A 100 25.63 24.27 19.79
C GLN A 100 25.91 23.67 21.18
N SER A 101 26.25 22.38 21.27
CA SER A 101 26.88 21.66 22.41
C SER A 101 26.74 20.15 22.17
N HIS A 102 27.43 19.29 22.93
CA HIS A 102 27.26 17.83 22.91
C HIS A 102 25.86 17.39 23.41
N SER A 103 24.81 17.74 22.67
CA SER A 103 23.43 17.39 23.01
C SER A 103 23.19 15.91 22.68
N SER A 104 22.58 15.18 23.61
CA SER A 104 22.07 13.82 23.38
C SER A 104 21.10 13.75 22.18
N ILE A 105 20.49 14.89 21.84
CA ILE A 105 19.63 15.09 20.69
C ILE A 105 20.39 14.85 19.37
N GLY A 106 21.60 15.40 19.20
CA GLY A 106 22.38 15.21 17.97
C GLY A 106 22.72 13.74 17.70
N LEU A 107 23.01 12.97 18.76
CA LEU A 107 23.19 11.52 18.66
C LEU A 107 21.88 10.82 18.27
N GLY A 108 20.77 11.16 18.92
CA GLY A 108 19.45 10.60 18.60
C GLY A 108 19.04 10.85 17.14
N LEU A 109 19.24 12.06 16.63
CA LEU A 109 18.99 12.40 15.22
C LEU A 109 19.85 11.58 14.26
N SER A 110 21.11 11.34 14.63
CA SER A 110 22.04 10.53 13.84
C SER A 110 21.59 9.07 13.76
N ILE A 111 21.12 8.50 14.88
CA ILE A 111 20.58 7.13 14.93
C ILE A 111 19.35 7.03 14.04
N VAL A 112 18.35 7.90 14.22
CA VAL A 112 17.13 7.90 13.41
C VAL A 112 17.46 8.05 11.92
N ARG A 113 18.45 8.88 11.56
CA ARG A 113 18.89 9.02 10.17
C ARG A 113 19.44 7.72 9.58
N LEU A 114 20.22 6.96 10.35
CA LEU A 114 20.73 5.65 9.93
C LEU A 114 19.58 4.66 9.75
N ASP A 115 18.63 4.61 10.68
CA ASP A 115 17.47 3.72 10.58
C ASP A 115 16.62 4.05 9.34
N LEU A 116 16.44 5.34 9.01
CA LEU A 116 15.75 5.75 7.78
C LEU A 116 16.50 5.35 6.51
N ARG A 117 17.84 5.41 6.52
CA ARG A 117 18.67 4.94 5.39
C ARG A 117 18.47 3.45 5.18
N ASP A 118 18.48 2.68 6.27
CA ASP A 118 18.36 1.22 6.23
C ASP A 118 16.94 0.82 5.83
N LEU A 119 15.92 1.51 6.33
CA LEU A 119 14.53 1.31 5.92
C LEU A 119 14.32 1.61 4.42
N ARG A 120 14.92 2.69 3.91
CA ARG A 120 14.92 2.99 2.47
C ARG A 120 15.63 1.90 1.67
N HIS A 121 16.74 1.37 2.17
CA HIS A 121 17.43 0.25 1.53
C HIS A 121 16.54 -0.99 1.45
N HIS A 122 15.82 -1.33 2.52
CA HIS A 122 14.85 -2.42 2.50
C HIS A 122 13.72 -2.21 1.48
N ILE A 123 13.21 -0.98 1.34
CA ILE A 123 12.24 -0.65 0.29
C ILE A 123 12.83 -0.90 -1.10
N HIS A 124 14.07 -0.45 -1.36
CA HIS A 124 14.72 -0.69 -2.64
C HIS A 124 14.92 -2.19 -2.92
N LEU A 125 15.26 -2.97 -1.90
CA LEU A 125 15.35 -4.44 -2.03
C LEU A 125 14.00 -5.05 -2.39
N GLN A 126 12.92 -4.64 -1.73
CA GLN A 126 11.56 -5.12 -2.05
C GLN A 126 11.17 -4.78 -3.50
N MET A 127 11.48 -3.57 -3.95
CA MET A 127 11.22 -3.15 -5.33
C MET A 127 12.08 -3.92 -6.35
N SER A 128 13.34 -4.21 -6.00
CA SER A 128 14.25 -5.00 -6.84
C SER A 128 13.77 -6.45 -7.00
N ILE A 129 13.33 -7.08 -5.91
CA ILE A 129 12.73 -8.43 -5.91
C ILE A 129 11.46 -8.44 -6.77
N ALA A 130 10.69 -7.35 -6.78
CA ALA A 130 9.51 -7.20 -7.65
C ALA A 130 9.85 -6.86 -9.11
N HIS A 131 11.13 -6.88 -9.50
CA HIS A 131 11.65 -6.55 -10.84
C HIS A 131 11.25 -5.16 -11.34
N ILE A 132 11.19 -4.18 -10.44
CA ILE A 132 10.80 -2.82 -10.79
C ILE A 132 12.04 -1.99 -11.05
N PRO A 133 12.08 -1.24 -12.17
CA PRO A 133 13.19 -0.34 -12.43
C PRO A 133 13.25 0.73 -11.35
N LEU A 134 14.36 0.75 -10.62
CA LEU A 134 14.70 1.82 -9.70
C LEU A 134 14.90 3.09 -10.53
N GLN A 135 14.01 4.07 -10.38
CA GLN A 135 14.24 5.38 -10.97
C GLN A 135 15.41 6.07 -10.27
N VAL A 136 16.28 6.70 -11.04
CA VAL A 136 17.34 7.55 -10.51
C VAL A 136 16.67 8.75 -9.83
N SER A 137 16.75 8.82 -8.50
CA SER A 137 16.21 9.95 -7.75
C SER A 137 16.85 11.26 -8.21
N ALA A 138 16.04 12.28 -8.44
CA ALA A 138 16.53 13.62 -8.72
C ALA A 138 17.40 14.15 -7.55
N PRO A 139 18.39 15.02 -7.83
CA PRO A 139 19.18 15.65 -6.79
C PRO A 139 18.25 16.36 -5.79
N LEU A 140 18.44 16.08 -4.49
CA LEU A 140 17.62 16.67 -3.46
C LEU A 140 18.02 18.12 -3.26
N ARG A 141 17.06 19.04 -3.39
CA ARG A 141 17.23 20.44 -2.98
C ARG A 141 16.60 20.62 -1.61
N ILE A 142 17.44 20.86 -0.61
CA ILE A 142 16.98 21.17 0.75
C ILE A 142 16.53 22.65 0.74
N PRO A 143 15.30 22.96 1.19
CA PRO A 143 14.85 24.35 1.26
C PRO A 143 15.77 25.24 2.11
N GLU A 144 15.99 26.48 1.67
CA GLU A 144 16.89 27.44 2.34
C GLU A 144 16.53 27.69 3.81
N HIS A 145 15.24 27.75 4.12
CA HIS A 145 14.77 27.94 5.50
C HIS A 145 15.20 26.80 6.43
N ILE A 146 15.50 25.61 5.88
CA ILE A 146 16.01 24.46 6.64
C ILE A 146 17.51 24.58 6.86
N LEU A 147 18.25 25.07 5.86
CA LEU A 147 19.70 25.26 5.92
C LEU A 147 20.07 26.42 6.85
N HIS A 148 19.40 27.56 6.69
CA HIS A 148 19.75 28.83 7.32
C HIS A 148 18.54 29.48 8.04
N PRO A 149 18.16 28.98 9.22
CA PRO A 149 17.11 29.60 10.03
C PRO A 149 17.56 30.97 10.53
N SER A 150 16.64 31.93 10.51
CA SER A 150 16.95 33.32 10.89
C SER A 150 17.24 33.53 12.39
N SER A 151 17.00 32.52 13.23
CA SER A 151 17.23 32.56 14.68
C SER A 151 17.31 31.15 15.27
N SER A 152 17.89 31.01 16.48
CA SER A 152 17.93 29.75 17.22
C SER A 152 16.52 29.22 17.56
N TRP A 153 15.59 30.09 17.95
CA TRP A 153 14.20 29.71 18.19
C TRP A 153 13.54 29.11 16.93
N LYS A 154 13.69 29.77 15.78
CA LYS A 154 13.17 29.23 14.50
C LYS A 154 13.80 27.88 14.16
N ALA A 155 15.11 27.72 14.42
CA ALA A 155 15.80 26.45 14.21
C ALA A 155 15.19 25.32 15.06
N GLN A 156 14.92 25.59 16.34
CA GLN A 156 14.30 24.63 17.26
C GLN A 156 12.87 24.27 16.86
N VAL A 157 12.04 25.27 16.54
CA VAL A 157 10.66 25.05 16.07
C VAL A 157 10.64 24.23 14.79
N GLN A 158 11.56 24.51 13.87
CA GLN A 158 11.69 23.79 12.62
C GLN A 158 12.15 22.33 12.84
N ALA A 159 13.12 22.10 13.74
CA ALA A 159 13.55 20.76 14.11
C ALA A 159 12.40 19.94 14.71
N LEU A 160 11.67 20.52 15.67
CA LEU A 160 10.50 19.89 16.27
C LEU A 160 9.39 19.59 15.24
N SER A 161 9.10 20.54 14.35
CA SER A 161 8.13 20.36 13.26
C SER A 161 8.55 19.22 12.33
N THR A 162 9.83 19.15 11.96
CA THR A 162 10.39 18.08 11.13
C THR A 162 10.22 16.72 11.80
N LEU A 163 10.54 16.62 13.10
CA LEU A 163 10.38 15.41 13.87
C LEU A 163 8.92 14.97 13.99
N ARG A 164 7.98 15.90 14.21
CA ARG A 164 6.54 15.58 14.24
C ARG A 164 6.03 15.08 12.89
N HIS A 165 6.45 15.70 11.79
CA HIS A 165 6.05 15.21 10.46
C HIS A 165 6.66 13.84 10.15
N LEU A 166 7.90 13.60 10.58
CA LEU A 166 8.54 12.29 10.47
C LEU A 166 7.80 11.24 11.30
N GLU A 167 7.44 11.53 12.54
CA GLU A 167 6.65 10.64 13.40
C GLU A 167 5.32 10.25 12.73
N GLN A 168 4.59 11.22 12.18
CA GLN A 168 3.35 10.97 11.44
C GLN A 168 3.59 10.13 10.18
N CYS A 169 4.68 10.39 9.45
CA CYS A 169 5.08 9.63 8.28
C CYS A 169 5.37 8.17 8.65
N LEU A 170 6.16 7.94 9.71
CA LEU A 170 6.48 6.61 10.23
C LEU A 170 5.21 5.89 10.72
N GLY A 171 4.29 6.59 11.37
CA GLY A 171 3.00 6.04 11.75
C GLY A 171 2.17 5.56 10.55
N ARG A 172 2.22 6.28 9.41
CA ARG A 172 1.61 5.82 8.16
C ARG A 172 2.35 4.58 7.63
N VAL A 173 3.67 4.63 7.54
CA VAL A 173 4.52 3.53 7.06
C VAL A 173 4.26 2.23 7.80
N VAL A 174 4.15 2.27 9.14
CA VAL A 174 3.85 1.08 9.95
C VAL A 174 2.52 0.46 9.54
N ARG A 175 1.48 1.28 9.36
CA ARG A 175 0.18 0.79 8.86
C ARG A 175 0.30 0.21 7.46
N GLU A 176 1.06 0.85 6.59
CA GLU A 176 1.29 0.36 5.23
C GLU A 176 1.97 -0.98 5.20
N PHE A 177 3.12 -1.14 5.87
CA PHE A 177 3.81 -2.42 5.89
C PHE A 177 2.99 -3.51 6.56
N THR A 178 2.19 -3.16 7.57
CA THR A 178 1.27 -4.13 8.20
C THR A 178 0.22 -4.60 7.19
N PHE A 179 -0.39 -3.68 6.44
CA PHE A 179 -1.35 -4.00 5.40
C PHE A 179 -0.74 -4.81 4.26
N LEU A 180 0.44 -4.39 3.76
CA LEU A 180 1.14 -5.08 2.68
C LEU A 180 1.55 -6.50 3.09
N ARG A 181 2.07 -6.67 4.31
CA ARG A 181 2.44 -7.99 4.83
C ARG A 181 1.23 -8.93 4.91
N ALA A 182 0.05 -8.42 5.27
CA ALA A 182 -1.18 -9.21 5.29
C ALA A 182 -1.69 -9.57 3.87
N SER A 183 -1.31 -8.77 2.87
CA SER A 183 -1.77 -8.91 1.48
C SER A 183 -0.90 -9.84 0.62
N VAL A 184 0.30 -10.23 1.09
CA VAL A 184 1.16 -11.20 0.39
C VAL A 184 0.62 -12.62 0.63
N PRO A 185 0.16 -13.35 -0.42
CA PRO A 185 -0.30 -14.73 -0.27
C PRO A 185 0.82 -15.63 0.26
N ARG A 186 0.56 -16.39 1.33
CA ARG A 186 1.56 -17.26 1.98
C ARG A 186 2.00 -18.44 1.12
N ASP A 187 1.30 -18.72 0.03
CA ASP A 187 1.50 -19.92 -0.79
C ASP A 187 2.81 -19.90 -1.60
N LEU A 188 3.52 -18.76 -1.63
CA LEU A 188 4.86 -18.66 -2.23
C LEU A 188 6.00 -18.97 -1.23
N SER A 189 5.70 -19.14 0.07
CA SER A 189 6.69 -19.45 1.11
C SER A 189 7.05 -20.94 1.21
N GLY A 190 6.34 -21.83 0.49
CA GLY A 190 6.56 -23.28 0.52
C GLY A 190 7.46 -23.84 -0.59
N ALA A 191 7.89 -23.02 -1.56
CA ALA A 191 8.62 -23.49 -2.73
C ALA A 191 10.16 -23.29 -2.66
N VAL A 192 10.70 -22.95 -1.48
CA VAL A 192 12.16 -22.88 -1.24
C VAL A 192 12.54 -23.80 -0.09
N GLN A 193 12.31 -25.09 -0.30
CA GLN A 193 13.11 -26.17 0.29
C GLN A 193 13.30 -27.21 -0.80
N GLY A 194 14.44 -27.10 -1.50
CA GLY A 194 14.95 -28.03 -2.49
C GLY A 194 16.45 -27.86 -2.57
#